data_AF-A0A2E5WRK7-F1
#
_entry.id   AF-A0A2E5WRK7-F1
#
_cell.length_a   1.000
_cell.length_b   1.000
_cell.length_c   1.000
_cell.angle_alpha   90.00
_cell.angle_beta   90.00
_cell.angle_gamma   90.00
#
_symmetry.space_group_name_H-M   'P 1'
#
loop_
_entity.id
_entity.type
_entity.pdbx_description
1 polymer ?
#
loop_
_entity_poly.entity_id
_entity_poly.type
_entity_poly.pdbx_seq_one_letter_code
_entity_poly.pdbx_strand_id
1 'polypeptide(L)'
;MLPVIAGMSLAIWQLAAKAGLPDTTGVPLVAGAVCMVILYCAVPKPMWVYVFGHEFTHALATMTCGGRVKGMKVTADGGHVLVTKDNFFVTLAPYFVPIYTGAIIAGFVLGRHFWGWNGPWAWGVFCWALGLTYAFHVLLTINILRTRQPDITSQGVFFSVAIIAAGNLLAVLVALPLLMPAVSWASVGAEVLAATWHILQAIGGWTAAAWNVVA
;
A
#
# COMPACT_ATOMS: atom_id res chain seq x y z
N MET A 1 -10.04 14.18 5.79
CA MET A 1 -9.12 13.08 5.41
C MET A 1 -7.65 13.40 5.66
N LEU A 2 -7.15 14.60 5.33
CA LEU A 2 -5.72 14.94 5.53
C LEU A 2 -5.20 14.76 6.98
N PRO A 3 -5.93 15.17 8.04
CA PRO A 3 -5.48 14.92 9.41
C PRO A 3 -5.34 13.43 9.76
N VAL A 4 -6.21 12.59 9.20
CA VAL A 4 -6.16 11.13 9.37
C VAL A 4 -4.94 10.54 8.64
N ILE A 5 -4.64 11.00 7.42
CA ILE A 5 -3.45 10.58 6.65
C ILE A 5 -2.17 10.96 7.41
N ALA A 6 -2.11 12.18 7.95
CA ALA A 6 -1.00 12.62 8.79
C ALA A 6 -0.89 11.78 10.07
N GLY A 7 -2.02 11.52 10.74
CA GLY A 7 -2.09 10.66 11.92
C GLY A 7 -1.63 9.23 11.65
N MET A 8 -2.07 8.61 10.55
CA MET A 8 -1.61 7.28 10.12
C MET A 8 -0.10 7.25 9.85
N SER A 9 0.43 8.26 9.16
CA SER A 9 1.88 8.38 8.90
C SER A 9 2.68 8.47 10.19
N LEU A 10 2.23 9.30 11.13
CA LEU A 10 2.86 9.48 12.43
C LEU A 10 2.78 8.20 13.29
N ALA A 11 1.62 7.54 13.29
CA ALA A 11 1.43 6.27 14.00
C ALA A 11 2.36 5.17 13.47
N ILE A 12 2.50 5.04 12.14
CA ILE A 12 3.45 4.10 11.53
C ILE A 12 4.87 4.37 12.03
N TRP A 13 5.30 5.64 12.00
CA TRP A 13 6.62 6.03 12.48
C TRP A 13 6.83 5.68 13.96
N GLN A 14 5.88 6.04 14.83
CA GLN A 14 5.96 5.79 16.26
C GLN A 14 5.97 4.30 16.59
N LEU A 15 5.11 3.51 15.95
CA LEU A 15 5.06 2.06 16.13
C LEU A 15 6.36 1.40 15.67
N ALA A 16 6.87 1.77 14.49
CA ALA A 16 8.11 1.24 13.96
C ALA A 16 9.31 1.60 14.86
N ALA A 17 9.39 2.85 15.33
CA ALA A 17 10.45 3.31 16.22
C ALA A 17 10.43 2.62 17.60
N LYS A 18 9.24 2.37 18.16
CA LYS A 18 9.07 1.68 19.44
C LYS A 18 9.38 0.19 19.37
N ALA A 19 8.91 -0.48 18.32
CA ALA A 19 9.04 -1.91 18.20
C ALA A 19 10.43 -2.35 17.73
N GLY A 20 11.10 -1.52 16.91
CA GLY A 20 12.31 -1.92 16.20
C GLY A 20 12.02 -3.01 15.15
N LEU A 21 12.86 -3.10 14.11
CA LEU A 21 12.75 -4.18 13.13
C LEU A 21 13.71 -5.31 13.53
N PRO A 22 13.23 -6.52 13.86
CA PRO A 22 14.11 -7.64 14.17
C PRO A 22 14.98 -7.99 12.96
N ASP A 23 16.24 -8.34 13.15
CA ASP A 23 17.17 -8.64 12.05
C ASP A 23 16.63 -9.73 11.10
N THR A 24 15.94 -10.74 11.64
CA THR A 24 15.35 -11.86 10.88
C THR A 24 14.21 -11.44 9.94
N THR A 25 13.62 -10.27 10.16
CA THR A 25 12.50 -9.73 9.36
C THR A 25 12.94 -8.49 8.60
N GLY A 26 13.58 -7.55 9.30
CA GLY A 26 14.00 -6.24 8.80
C GLY A 26 15.08 -6.31 7.74
N VAL A 27 16.17 -7.05 7.98
CA VAL A 27 17.28 -7.12 7.02
C VAL A 27 16.83 -7.72 5.68
N PRO A 28 16.14 -8.88 5.63
CA PRO A 28 15.64 -9.41 4.37
C PRO A 28 14.63 -8.48 3.69
N LEU A 29 13.69 -7.90 4.44
CA LEU A 29 12.70 -6.95 3.91
C LEU A 29 13.36 -5.75 3.23
N VAL A 30 14.32 -5.11 3.91
CA VAL A 30 15.07 -3.97 3.36
C VAL A 30 15.90 -4.41 2.16
N ALA A 31 16.58 -5.56 2.23
CA ALA A 31 17.35 -6.10 1.11
C ALA A 31 16.48 -6.35 -0.13
N GLY A 32 15.25 -6.84 0.05
CA GLY A 32 14.28 -7.00 -1.03
C GLY A 32 13.86 -5.67 -1.64
N ALA A 33 13.55 -4.68 -0.80
CA ALA A 33 13.20 -3.34 -1.26
C ALA A 33 14.34 -2.67 -2.04
N VAL A 34 15.57 -2.75 -1.53
CA VAL A 34 16.78 -2.25 -2.20
C VAL A 34 17.01 -2.97 -3.52
N CYS A 35 16.87 -4.29 -3.55
CA CYS A 35 16.98 -5.08 -4.77
C CYS A 35 15.99 -4.59 -5.84
N MET A 36 14.74 -4.34 -5.47
CA MET A 36 13.75 -3.82 -6.40
C MET A 36 14.09 -2.41 -6.89
N VAL A 37 14.56 -1.52 -6.01
CA VAL A 37 15.00 -0.17 -6.40
C VAL A 37 16.14 -0.25 -7.42
N ILE A 38 17.12 -1.13 -7.20
CA ILE A 38 18.22 -1.37 -8.15
C ILE A 38 17.66 -1.86 -9.49
N LEU A 39 16.81 -2.90 -9.48
CA LEU A 39 16.20 -3.45 -10.70
C LEU A 39 15.39 -2.39 -11.47
N TYR A 40 14.61 -1.58 -10.74
CA TYR A 40 13.79 -0.52 -11.32
C TYR A 40 14.62 0.56 -12.03
N CYS A 41 15.83 0.84 -11.54
CA CYS A 41 16.74 1.81 -12.14
C CYS A 41 17.65 1.21 -13.23
N ALA A 42 18.02 -0.07 -13.11
CA ALA A 42 19.04 -0.69 -13.95
C ALA A 42 18.48 -1.44 -15.18
N VAL A 43 17.20 -1.84 -15.16
CA VAL A 43 16.61 -2.72 -16.19
C VAL A 43 15.40 -2.03 -16.84
N PRO A 44 15.11 -2.27 -18.13
CA PRO A 44 13.86 -1.83 -18.75
C PRO A 44 12.65 -2.27 -17.92
N LYS A 45 11.73 -1.33 -17.69
CA LYS A 45 10.56 -1.58 -16.84
C LYS A 45 9.71 -2.70 -17.46
N PRO A 46 9.38 -3.77 -16.72
CA PRO A 46 8.54 -4.86 -17.23
C PRO A 46 7.07 -4.40 -17.30
N MET A 47 6.76 -3.57 -18.29
CA MET A 47 5.47 -2.88 -18.39
C MET A 47 4.29 -3.85 -18.46
N TRP A 48 4.45 -5.01 -19.09
CA TRP A 48 3.39 -6.03 -19.15
C TRP A 48 3.00 -6.58 -17.77
N VAL A 49 3.98 -6.77 -16.87
CA VAL A 49 3.70 -7.20 -15.48
C VAL A 49 2.88 -6.12 -14.80
N TYR A 50 3.33 -4.88 -14.90
CA TYR A 50 2.59 -3.76 -14.33
C TYR A 50 1.15 -3.67 -14.86
N VAL A 51 0.95 -3.68 -16.18
CA VAL A 51 -0.38 -3.58 -16.80
C VAL A 51 -1.26 -4.76 -16.40
N PHE A 52 -0.71 -5.97 -16.35
CA PHE A 52 -1.45 -7.14 -15.87
C PHE A 52 -1.95 -6.93 -14.43
N GLY A 53 -1.04 -6.56 -13.52
CA GLY A 53 -1.40 -6.30 -12.13
C GLY A 53 -2.44 -5.20 -11.99
N HIS A 54 -2.36 -4.15 -12.82
CA HIS A 54 -3.31 -3.05 -12.86
C HIS A 54 -4.73 -3.50 -13.21
N GLU A 55 -4.90 -4.12 -14.38
CA GLU A 55 -6.20 -4.59 -14.85
C GLU A 55 -6.78 -5.73 -13.98
N PHE A 56 -5.90 -6.61 -13.49
CA PHE A 56 -6.31 -7.68 -12.59
C PHE A 56 -6.82 -7.15 -11.25
N THR A 57 -6.22 -6.08 -10.74
CA THR A 57 -6.69 -5.44 -9.52
C THR A 57 -8.06 -4.79 -9.71
N HIS A 58 -8.30 -4.12 -10.84
CA HIS A 58 -9.63 -3.62 -11.20
C HIS A 58 -10.68 -4.74 -11.21
N ALA A 59 -10.37 -5.87 -11.87
CA ALA A 59 -11.25 -7.04 -11.91
C ALA A 59 -11.61 -7.55 -10.51
N LEU A 60 -10.60 -7.74 -9.65
CA LEU A 60 -10.82 -8.19 -8.28
C LEU A 60 -11.63 -7.17 -7.47
N ALA A 61 -11.31 -5.88 -7.58
CA ALA A 61 -12.02 -4.81 -6.87
C ALA A 61 -13.50 -4.76 -7.29
N THR A 62 -13.80 -4.87 -8.58
CA THR A 62 -15.17 -5.00 -9.09
C THR A 62 -15.88 -6.17 -8.44
N MET A 63 -15.27 -7.35 -8.40
CA MET A 63 -15.87 -8.54 -7.80
C MET A 63 -16.15 -8.35 -6.30
N THR A 64 -15.22 -7.75 -5.56
CA THR A 64 -15.43 -7.43 -4.13
C THR A 64 -16.55 -6.42 -3.92
N CYS A 65 -16.81 -5.55 -4.90
CA CYS A 65 -17.93 -4.61 -4.88
C CYS A 65 -19.26 -5.21 -5.39
N GLY A 66 -19.32 -6.53 -5.61
CA GLY A 66 -20.50 -7.26 -6.11
C GLY A 66 -20.75 -7.13 -7.61
N GLY A 67 -19.76 -6.61 -8.37
CA GLY A 67 -19.79 -6.59 -9.83
C GLY A 67 -19.29 -7.90 -10.44
N ARG A 68 -19.29 -7.95 -11.78
CA ARG A 68 -18.78 -9.07 -12.58
C ARG A 68 -17.76 -8.59 -13.59
N VAL A 69 -16.78 -9.44 -13.87
CA VAL A 69 -15.80 -9.26 -14.94
C VAL A 69 -16.36 -9.92 -16.20
N LYS A 70 -16.51 -9.15 -17.27
CA LYS A 70 -17.00 -9.63 -18.58
C LYS A 70 -15.88 -9.99 -19.54
N GLY A 71 -14.69 -9.43 -19.34
CA GLY A 71 -13.51 -9.70 -20.15
C GLY A 71 -12.33 -8.87 -19.66
N MET A 72 -11.12 -9.32 -19.98
CA MET A 72 -9.89 -8.62 -19.65
C MET A 72 -8.92 -8.79 -20.81
N LYS A 73 -8.29 -7.71 -21.24
CA LYS A 73 -7.22 -7.72 -22.25
C LYS A 73 -6.02 -6.99 -21.69
N VAL A 74 -4.86 -7.65 -21.74
CA VAL A 74 -3.59 -7.12 -21.26
C VAL A 74 -2.58 -7.22 -22.39
N THR A 75 -1.90 -6.12 -22.69
CA THR A 75 -0.81 -6.04 -23.68
C THR A 75 0.35 -5.24 -23.10
N ALA A 76 1.50 -5.23 -23.78
CA ALA A 76 2.65 -4.42 -23.37
C ALA A 76 2.39 -2.91 -23.48
N ASP A 77 1.51 -2.50 -24.39
CA ASP A 77 1.17 -1.08 -24.66
C ASP A 77 0.04 -0.55 -23.77
N GLY A 78 -0.64 -1.44 -23.04
CA GLY A 78 -1.77 -1.10 -22.19
C GLY A 78 -2.74 -2.26 -21.99
N GLY A 79 -3.76 -2.03 -21.18
CA GLY A 79 -4.78 -3.02 -20.85
C GLY A 79 -6.15 -2.37 -20.70
N HIS A 80 -7.18 -3.20 -20.66
CA HIS A 80 -8.48 -2.80 -20.16
C HIS A 80 -9.22 -4.02 -19.62
N VAL A 81 -10.02 -3.79 -18.59
CA VAL A 81 -10.98 -4.75 -18.07
C VAL A 81 -12.40 -4.26 -18.32
N LEU A 82 -13.26 -5.14 -18.81
CA LEU A 82 -14.69 -4.90 -18.96
C LEU A 82 -15.40 -5.37 -17.70
N VAL A 83 -15.94 -4.43 -16.94
CA VAL A 83 -16.57 -4.68 -15.64
C VAL A 83 -18.01 -4.16 -15.62
N THR A 84 -18.88 -4.76 -14.81
CA THR A 84 -20.28 -4.30 -14.66
C THR A 84 -20.45 -3.19 -13.64
N LYS A 85 -19.43 -2.94 -12.83
CA LYS A 85 -19.44 -1.95 -11.76
C LYS A 85 -18.07 -1.32 -11.64
N ASP A 86 -18.07 0.00 -11.70
CA ASP A 86 -16.89 0.84 -11.60
C ASP A 86 -17.26 2.05 -10.74
N ASN A 87 -16.61 2.17 -9.59
CA ASN A 87 -16.74 3.27 -8.64
C ASN A 87 -15.33 3.70 -8.23
N PHE A 88 -15.19 4.81 -7.51
CA PHE A 88 -13.86 5.30 -7.15
C PHE A 88 -12.95 4.26 -6.47
N PHE A 89 -13.52 3.33 -5.68
CA PHE A 89 -12.74 2.28 -5.04
C PHE A 89 -12.19 1.30 -6.07
N VAL A 90 -13.02 0.84 -7.02
CA VAL A 90 -12.58 0.02 -8.15
C VAL A 90 -11.55 0.77 -8.97
N THR A 91 -11.90 1.97 -9.46
CA THR A 91 -11.06 2.80 -10.33
C THR A 91 -9.69 3.12 -9.71
N LEU A 92 -9.60 3.25 -8.37
CA LEU A 92 -8.33 3.59 -7.71
C LEU A 92 -7.62 2.39 -7.08
N ALA A 93 -8.25 1.22 -7.03
CA ALA A 93 -7.70 0.02 -6.37
C ALA A 93 -6.28 -0.34 -6.83
N PRO A 94 -5.93 -0.32 -8.13
CA PRO A 94 -4.57 -0.64 -8.58
C PRO A 94 -3.45 0.18 -7.94
N TYR A 95 -3.77 1.39 -7.48
CA TYR A 95 -2.79 2.34 -6.92
C TYR A 95 -2.54 2.15 -5.43
N PHE A 96 -3.38 1.41 -4.72
CA PHE A 96 -3.23 1.16 -3.28
C PHE A 96 -3.35 -0.30 -2.86
N VAL A 97 -3.73 -1.21 -3.78
CA VAL A 97 -3.73 -2.65 -3.55
C VAL A 97 -2.46 -3.25 -4.15
N PRO A 98 -1.46 -3.65 -3.33
CA PRO A 98 -0.23 -4.23 -3.82
C PRO A 98 -0.44 -5.71 -4.19
N ILE A 99 -1.07 -5.98 -5.33
CA ILE A 99 -1.52 -7.34 -5.69
C ILE A 99 -0.41 -8.39 -5.69
N TYR A 100 0.80 -8.02 -6.11
CA TYR A 100 1.97 -8.91 -6.07
C TYR A 100 2.42 -9.23 -4.66
N THR A 101 2.37 -8.26 -3.75
CA THR A 101 2.61 -8.49 -2.32
C THR A 101 1.54 -9.41 -1.75
N GLY A 102 0.28 -9.22 -2.12
CA GLY A 102 -0.82 -10.14 -1.78
C GLY A 102 -0.56 -11.57 -2.27
N ALA A 103 -0.06 -11.74 -3.49
CA ALA A 103 0.28 -13.05 -4.05
C ALA A 103 1.43 -13.73 -3.27
N ILE A 104 2.47 -12.97 -2.88
CA ILE A 104 3.56 -13.49 -2.03
C ILE A 104 3.03 -13.93 -0.67
N ILE A 105 2.16 -13.15 -0.04
CA ILE A 105 1.53 -13.50 1.24
C ILE A 105 0.71 -14.79 1.09
N ALA A 106 -0.17 -14.86 0.09
CA ALA A 106 -0.98 -16.05 -0.17
C ALA A 106 -0.11 -17.29 -0.41
N GLY A 107 0.93 -17.17 -1.25
CA GLY A 107 1.89 -18.22 -1.52
C GLY A 107 2.62 -18.69 -0.25
N PHE A 108 3.04 -17.78 0.62
CA PHE A 108 3.68 -18.14 1.88
C PHE A 108 2.72 -18.84 2.85
N VAL A 109 1.47 -18.38 2.97
CA VAL A 109 0.44 -19.02 3.81
C VAL A 109 0.16 -20.45 3.33
N LEU A 110 -0.04 -20.66 2.02
CA LEU A 110 -0.22 -21.98 1.43
C LEU A 110 1.05 -22.84 1.62
N GLY A 111 2.22 -22.23 1.43
CA GLY A 111 3.55 -22.72 1.77
C GLY A 111 3.64 -23.36 3.15
N ARG A 112 3.23 -22.60 4.16
CA ARG A 112 3.18 -23.04 5.56
C ARG A 112 2.20 -24.17 5.78
N HIS A 113 1.03 -24.09 5.15
CA HIS A 113 -0.04 -25.07 5.32
C HIS A 113 0.30 -26.43 4.72
N PHE A 114 0.80 -26.46 3.48
CA PHE A 114 1.04 -27.71 2.74
C PHE A 114 2.46 -28.25 2.87
N TRP A 115 3.47 -27.38 3.04
CA TRP A 115 4.88 -27.76 3.02
C TRP A 115 5.66 -27.36 4.29
N GLY A 116 4.97 -26.83 5.31
CA GLY A 116 5.59 -26.59 6.63
C GLY A 116 6.68 -25.52 6.64
N TRP A 117 6.59 -24.48 5.79
CA TRP A 117 7.53 -23.35 5.70
C TRP A 117 7.61 -22.48 6.98
N ASN A 118 8.12 -23.04 8.08
CA ASN A 118 8.18 -22.39 9.39
C ASN A 118 9.60 -22.00 9.80
N GLY A 119 10.62 -22.45 9.07
CA GLY A 119 12.02 -22.21 9.41
C GLY A 119 12.50 -20.79 9.10
N PRO A 120 13.63 -20.36 9.69
CA PRO A 120 14.18 -19.01 9.51
C PRO A 120 14.44 -18.65 8.05
N TRP A 121 14.87 -19.63 7.24
CA TRP A 121 15.12 -19.42 5.81
C TRP A 121 13.84 -19.08 5.04
N ALA A 122 12.74 -19.80 5.31
CA ALA A 122 11.46 -19.54 4.65
C ALA A 122 10.92 -18.15 5.01
N TRP A 123 11.04 -17.76 6.29
CA TRP A 123 10.70 -16.41 6.75
C TRP A 123 11.59 -15.34 6.12
N GLY A 124 12.90 -15.58 6.00
CA GLY A 124 13.83 -14.67 5.35
C GLY A 124 13.48 -14.44 3.87
N VAL A 125 13.25 -15.52 3.12
CA VAL A 125 12.81 -15.45 1.71
C VAL A 125 11.47 -14.75 1.58
N PHE A 126 10.51 -15.05 2.46
CA PHE A 126 9.22 -14.37 2.49
C PHE A 126 9.36 -12.86 2.72
N CYS A 127 10.12 -12.45 3.75
CA CYS A 127 10.33 -11.04 4.05
C CYS A 127 11.06 -10.32 2.92
N TRP A 128 12.08 -10.96 2.31
CA TRP A 128 12.76 -10.43 1.13
C TRP A 128 11.80 -10.24 -0.05
N ALA A 129 11.00 -11.26 -0.39
CA ALA A 129 10.03 -11.17 -1.47
C ALA A 129 8.96 -10.10 -1.20
N LEU A 130 8.52 -9.97 0.06
CA LEU A 130 7.57 -8.95 0.49
C LEU A 130 8.13 -7.53 0.27
N GLY A 131 9.39 -7.31 0.64
CA GLY A 131 10.08 -6.04 0.44
C GLY A 131 10.24 -5.71 -1.04
N LEU A 132 10.63 -6.73 -1.84
CA LEU A 132 10.77 -6.63 -3.28
C LEU A 132 9.44 -6.20 -3.95
N THR A 133 8.35 -6.94 -3.71
CA THR A 133 7.06 -6.68 -4.38
C THR A 133 6.38 -5.42 -3.85
N TYR A 134 6.57 -5.07 -2.58
CA TYR A 134 6.00 -3.84 -2.04
C TYR A 134 6.74 -2.60 -2.55
N ALA A 135 8.07 -2.64 -2.63
CA ALA A 135 8.84 -1.58 -3.28
C ALA A 135 8.47 -1.43 -4.76
N PHE A 136 8.22 -2.55 -5.47
CA PHE A 136 7.73 -2.53 -6.85
C PHE A 136 6.42 -1.76 -6.96
N HIS A 137 5.44 -2.07 -6.10
CA HIS A 137 4.17 -1.36 -6.05
C HIS A 137 4.36 0.15 -5.80
N VAL A 138 5.13 0.52 -4.78
CA VAL A 138 5.35 1.94 -4.42
C VAL A 138 6.05 2.71 -5.55
N LEU A 139 7.09 2.14 -6.15
CA LEU A 139 7.84 2.80 -7.24
C LEU A 139 6.96 3.04 -8.47
N LEU A 140 6.11 2.06 -8.82
CA LEU A 140 5.15 2.20 -9.90
C LEU A 140 4.09 3.24 -9.58
N THR A 141 3.50 3.21 -8.39
CA THR A 141 2.52 4.21 -7.94
C THR A 141 3.12 5.62 -8.02
N ILE A 142 4.35 5.83 -7.56
CA ILE A 142 5.06 7.12 -7.69
C ILE A 142 5.23 7.52 -9.17
N ASN A 143 5.66 6.59 -10.02
CA ASN A 143 5.85 6.85 -11.44
C ASN A 143 4.53 7.25 -12.12
N ILE A 144 3.44 6.58 -11.77
CA ILE A 144 2.12 6.81 -12.36
C ILE A 144 1.52 8.14 -11.88
N LEU A 145 1.68 8.48 -10.59
CA LEU A 145 1.23 9.77 -10.04
C LEU A 145 1.91 10.98 -10.71
N ARG A 146 3.07 10.78 -11.35
CA ARG A 146 3.75 11.81 -12.17
C ARG A 146 3.18 11.93 -13.59
N THR A 147 2.29 11.03 -13.99
CA THR A 147 1.66 10.99 -15.31
C THR A 147 0.17 11.34 -15.21
N ARG A 148 -0.44 11.80 -16.31
CA ARG A 148 -1.89 12.01 -16.35
C ARG A 148 -2.61 10.71 -16.66
N GLN A 149 -3.03 9.98 -15.63
CA GLN A 149 -3.86 8.78 -15.80
C GLN A 149 -5.36 9.11 -15.83
N PRO A 150 -6.12 8.53 -16.78
CA PRO A 150 -7.58 8.63 -16.81
C PRO A 150 -8.24 8.22 -15.49
N ASP A 151 -7.82 7.10 -14.90
CA ASP A 151 -8.35 6.57 -13.62
C ASP A 151 -8.23 7.59 -12.47
N ILE A 152 -7.13 8.35 -12.42
CA ILE A 152 -6.89 9.37 -11.38
C ILE A 152 -7.69 10.65 -11.68
N THR A 153 -7.66 11.09 -12.94
CA THR A 153 -8.26 12.38 -13.33
C THR A 153 -9.79 12.32 -13.36
N SER A 154 -10.38 11.17 -13.69
CA SER A 154 -11.83 10.97 -13.72
C SER A 154 -12.50 11.12 -12.35
N GLN A 155 -11.78 10.84 -11.27
CA GLN A 155 -12.27 10.98 -9.88
C GLN A 155 -11.89 12.32 -9.24
N GLY A 156 -11.11 13.15 -9.94
CA GLY A 156 -10.51 14.37 -9.41
C GLY A 156 -9.18 14.10 -8.69
N VAL A 157 -8.12 14.78 -9.13
CA VAL A 157 -6.73 14.51 -8.70
C VAL A 157 -6.54 14.55 -7.19
N PHE A 158 -7.06 15.59 -6.52
CA PHE A 158 -6.90 15.74 -5.06
C PHE A 158 -7.56 14.59 -4.29
N PHE A 159 -8.79 14.22 -4.67
CA PHE A 159 -9.50 13.12 -4.06
C PHE A 159 -8.77 11.79 -4.28
N SER A 160 -8.36 11.52 -5.52
CA SER A 160 -7.61 10.31 -5.88
C SER A 160 -6.32 10.18 -5.07
N VAL A 161 -5.50 11.23 -5.01
CA VAL A 161 -4.24 11.21 -4.25
C VAL A 161 -4.49 10.94 -2.76
N ALA A 162 -5.53 11.54 -2.17
CA ALA A 162 -5.88 11.30 -0.76
C ALA A 162 -6.28 9.85 -0.50
N ILE A 163 -7.10 9.25 -1.37
CA ILE A 163 -7.52 7.84 -1.26
C ILE A 163 -6.34 6.90 -1.47
N ILE A 164 -5.51 7.15 -2.48
CA ILE A 164 -4.32 6.35 -2.78
C ILE A 164 -3.35 6.37 -1.59
N ALA A 165 -3.09 7.56 -1.02
CA ALA A 165 -2.26 7.70 0.17
C ALA A 165 -2.86 6.95 1.37
N ALA A 166 -4.15 7.13 1.63
CA ALA A 166 -4.83 6.46 2.74
C ALA A 166 -4.79 4.92 2.59
N GLY A 167 -5.04 4.39 1.39
CA GLY A 167 -5.00 2.95 1.13
C GLY A 167 -3.61 2.35 1.31
N ASN A 168 -2.56 3.02 0.81
CA ASN A 168 -1.18 2.57 1.02
C ASN A 168 -0.77 2.60 2.49
N LEU A 169 -1.13 3.66 3.24
CA LEU A 169 -0.88 3.74 4.67
C LEU A 169 -1.63 2.64 5.44
N LEU A 170 -2.88 2.35 5.06
CA LEU A 170 -3.64 1.25 5.64
C LEU A 170 -2.97 -0.11 5.39
N ALA A 171 -2.45 -0.34 4.17
CA ALA A 171 -1.71 -1.57 3.86
C ALA A 171 -0.48 -1.74 4.79
N VAL A 172 0.26 -0.67 5.05
CA VAL A 172 1.38 -0.70 6.01
C VAL A 172 0.89 -0.96 7.43
N LEU A 173 -0.15 -0.26 7.89
CA LEU A 173 -0.71 -0.44 9.24
C LEU A 173 -1.18 -1.88 9.49
N VAL A 174 -1.76 -2.52 8.48
CA VAL A 174 -2.15 -3.95 8.51
C VAL A 174 -0.93 -4.86 8.54
N ALA A 175 0.15 -4.50 7.84
CA ALA A 175 1.37 -5.30 7.80
C ALA A 175 2.17 -5.26 9.13
N LEU A 176 2.16 -4.14 9.86
CA LEU A 176 2.92 -4.00 11.10
C LEU A 176 2.69 -5.13 12.12
N PRO A 177 1.45 -5.42 12.59
CA PRO A 177 1.22 -6.48 13.57
C PRO A 177 1.45 -7.90 13.02
N LEU A 178 1.50 -8.06 11.69
CA LEU A 178 1.78 -9.34 11.05
C LEU A 178 3.28 -9.63 10.96
N LEU A 179 4.10 -8.58 10.86
CA LEU A 179 5.56 -8.70 10.68
C LEU A 179 6.34 -8.43 11.97
N MET A 180 5.75 -7.70 12.91
CA MET A 180 6.41 -7.22 14.12
C MET A 180 5.65 -7.76 15.34
N PRO A 181 6.14 -8.82 16.00
CA PRO A 181 5.47 -9.42 17.16
C PRO A 181 5.23 -8.44 18.32
N ALA A 182 6.05 -7.39 18.43
CA ALA A 182 5.90 -6.33 19.43
C ALA A 182 4.74 -5.35 19.13
N VAL A 183 4.15 -5.39 17.93
CA VAL A 183 3.03 -4.54 17.53
C VAL A 183 1.75 -5.35 17.53
N SER A 184 0.76 -4.91 18.29
CA SER A 184 -0.59 -5.52 18.32
C SER A 184 -1.59 -4.71 17.49
N TRP A 185 -2.67 -5.35 17.04
CA TRP A 185 -3.80 -4.66 16.40
C TRP A 185 -4.38 -3.53 17.27
N ALA A 186 -4.44 -3.74 18.59
CA ALA A 186 -4.90 -2.73 19.53
C ALA A 186 -3.95 -1.52 19.58
N SER A 187 -2.64 -1.74 19.61
CA SER A 187 -1.66 -0.64 19.56
C SER A 187 -1.72 0.12 18.23
N VAL A 188 -1.99 -0.55 17.11
CA VAL A 188 -2.19 0.12 15.82
C VAL A 188 -3.38 1.08 15.89
N GLY A 189 -4.53 0.61 16.35
CA GLY A 189 -5.74 1.44 16.48
C GLY A 189 -5.54 2.61 17.45
N ALA A 190 -4.96 2.34 18.62
CA ALA A 190 -4.70 3.35 19.64
C ALA A 190 -3.77 4.45 19.13
N GLU A 191 -2.66 4.10 18.47
CA GLU A 191 -1.71 5.11 17.97
C GLU A 191 -2.26 5.91 16.80
N VAL A 192 -3.02 5.29 15.88
CA VAL A 192 -3.67 6.03 14.79
C VAL A 192 -4.66 7.05 15.34
N LEU A 193 -5.46 6.68 16.34
CA LEU A 193 -6.40 7.60 16.99
C LEU A 193 -5.69 8.73 17.73
N ALA A 194 -4.69 8.39 18.56
CA ALA A 194 -3.93 9.37 19.33
C ALA A 194 -3.18 10.35 18.41
N ALA A 195 -2.50 9.85 17.38
CA ALA A 195 -1.79 10.67 16.41
C ALA A 195 -2.74 11.57 15.60
N THR A 196 -3.89 11.04 15.16
CA THR A 196 -4.90 11.84 14.45
C THR A 196 -5.45 12.95 15.34
N TRP A 197 -5.76 12.62 16.60
CA TRP A 197 -6.25 13.59 17.58
C TRP A 197 -5.22 14.69 17.85
N HIS A 198 -3.95 14.33 18.01
CA HIS A 198 -2.86 15.28 18.19
C HIS A 198 -2.74 16.27 17.00
N ILE A 199 -2.84 15.77 15.77
CA ILE A 199 -2.84 16.63 14.56
C ILE A 199 -4.03 17.58 14.55
N LEU A 200 -5.23 17.10 14.91
CA LEU A 200 -6.44 17.93 14.97
C LEU A 200 -6.31 19.04 16.03
N GLN A 201 -5.78 18.72 17.21
CA GLN A 201 -5.52 19.70 18.26
C GLN A 201 -4.51 20.75 17.81
N ALA A 202 -3.42 20.33 17.15
CA ALA A 202 -2.44 21.26 16.62
C ALA A 202 -3.08 22.25 15.64
N ILE A 203 -3.83 21.74 14.64
CA ILE A 203 -4.55 22.59 13.67
C ILE A 203 -5.49 23.58 14.39
N GLY A 204 -6.28 23.11 15.36
CA GLY A 204 -7.15 23.97 16.16
C GLY A 204 -6.39 25.08 16.89
N GLY A 205 -5.25 24.75 17.51
CA GLY A 205 -4.39 25.71 18.18
C GLY A 205 -3.84 26.80 17.26
N TRP A 206 -3.37 26.42 16.06
CA TRP A 206 -2.92 27.39 15.04
C TRP A 206 -4.04 28.31 14.58
N THR A 207 -5.25 27.77 14.37
CA THR A 207 -6.40 28.59 13.94
C THR A 207 -6.82 29.59 15.01
N ALA A 208 -6.82 29.19 16.29
CA ALA A 208 -7.13 30.08 17.40
C ALA A 208 -6.07 31.18 17.55
N ALA A 209 -4.79 30.82 17.44
CA ALA A 209 -3.69 31.78 17.49
C ALA A 209 -3.76 32.79 16.33
N ALA A 210 -4.04 32.34 15.11
CA ALA A 210 -4.19 33.22 13.95
C ALA A 210 -5.39 34.16 14.07
N TRP A 211 -6.52 33.68 14.60
CA TRP A 211 -7.70 34.50 14.87
C TRP A 211 -7.38 35.63 15.86
N ASN A 212 -6.67 35.33 16.94
CA ASN A 212 -6.30 36.31 17.97
C ASN A 212 -5.28 37.36 17.51
N VAL A 213 -4.62 37.16 16.36
CA VAL A 213 -3.69 38.16 15.76
C VAL A 213 -4.43 39.14 14.85
N VAL A 214 -5.59 38.74 14.32
CA VAL A 214 -6.37 39.53 13.34
C VAL A 214 -7.62 40.17 13.98
N ALA A 215 -8.05 39.70 15.15
CA ALA A 215 -9.09 40.28 16.00
C ALA A 215 -8.52 41.34 16.95
#